data_AF-A0A3P1ZBH9-F1
#
_entry.id   AF-A0A3P1ZBH9-F1
#
_cell.length_a   1.000
_cell.length_b   1.000
_cell.length_c   1.000
_cell.angle_alpha   90.00
_cell.angle_beta   90.00
_cell.angle_gamma   90.00
#
_symmetry.space_group_name_H-M   'P 1'
#
loop_
_entity.id
_entity.type
_entity.pdbx_description
1 polymer ?
#
loop_
_entity_poly.entity_id
_entity_poly.type
_entity_poly.pdbx_seq_one_letter_code
_entity_poly.pdbx_strand_id
1 'polypeptide(L)'
;NENIVGIDAAIFMHPTRWKASGHVDAFNDPLIDNKDSKKRYRADVLVEDYVAKIEAKIEKEVAKAEKRFGEAFDKEQFITTNARVVEYKNQADAILKRLAKSLENEDLADVKALIEE
;
A
#
# COMPACT_ATOMS: atom_id res chain seq x y z
N ASN A 1 26.65 1.31 24.14
CA ASN A 1 26.17 -0.09 24.25
C ASN A 1 26.21 -0.65 25.67
N GLU A 2 26.48 0.14 26.70
CA GLU A 2 26.67 -0.38 28.08
C GLU A 2 25.35 -0.80 28.78
N ASN A 3 24.19 -0.41 28.24
CA ASN A 3 22.87 -0.65 28.86
C ASN A 3 21.97 -1.59 28.05
N ILE A 4 22.53 -2.38 27.13
CA ILE A 4 21.76 -3.37 26.36
C ILE A 4 21.94 -4.73 27.02
N VAL A 5 20.85 -5.32 27.50
CA VAL A 5 20.84 -6.64 28.13
C VAL A 5 20.15 -7.62 27.20
N GLY A 6 20.81 -8.76 26.94
CA GLY A 6 20.21 -9.88 26.21
C GLY A 6 19.23 -10.64 27.10
N ILE A 7 18.03 -10.88 26.59
CA ILE A 7 17.00 -11.68 27.25
C ILE A 7 16.46 -12.66 26.21
N ASP A 8 16.21 -13.91 26.62
CA ASP A 8 15.52 -14.91 25.82
C ASP A 8 14.18 -15.25 26.48
N ALA A 9 13.10 -15.11 25.71
CA ALA A 9 11.73 -15.26 26.21
C ALA A 9 11.02 -16.41 25.51
N ALA A 10 10.12 -17.08 26.24
CA ALA A 10 9.32 -18.16 25.68
C ALA A 10 8.36 -17.66 24.59
N ILE A 11 8.23 -18.44 23.50
CA ILE A 11 7.29 -18.17 22.40
C ILE A 11 5.84 -18.29 22.88
N PHE A 12 5.51 -19.33 23.65
CA PHE A 12 4.18 -19.49 24.21
C PHE A 12 3.97 -18.59 25.42
N MET A 13 2.93 -17.78 25.37
CA MET A 13 2.59 -16.80 26.41
C MET A 13 1.15 -16.98 26.87
N HIS A 14 0.89 -16.68 28.14
CA HIS A 14 -0.47 -16.71 28.68
C HIS A 14 -1.36 -15.66 27.96
N PRO A 15 -2.61 -15.99 27.56
CA PRO A 15 -3.47 -15.13 26.74
C PRO A 15 -3.69 -13.70 27.29
N THR A 16 -3.71 -13.56 28.62
CA THR A 16 -3.88 -12.25 29.26
C THR A 16 -2.75 -11.28 28.96
N ARG A 17 -1.54 -11.77 28.60
CA ARG A 17 -0.43 -10.92 28.17
C ARG A 17 -0.76 -10.22 26.86
N TRP A 18 -1.30 -10.94 25.88
CA TRP A 18 -1.71 -10.40 24.57
C TRP A 18 -2.89 -9.43 24.69
N LYS A 19 -3.82 -9.69 25.61
CA LYS A 19 -4.93 -8.78 25.89
C LYS A 19 -4.44 -7.51 26.58
N ALA A 20 -3.57 -7.63 27.59
CA ALA A 20 -3.00 -6.48 28.29
C ALA A 20 -2.12 -5.61 27.37
N SER A 21 -1.44 -6.20 26.38
CA SER A 21 -0.68 -5.47 25.37
C SER A 21 -1.53 -4.97 24.19
N GLY A 22 -2.86 -5.17 24.20
CA GLY A 22 -3.78 -4.72 23.16
C GLY A 22 -3.71 -5.49 21.83
N HIS A 23 -2.84 -6.50 21.70
CA HIS A 23 -2.64 -7.23 20.44
C HIS A 23 -3.92 -7.97 19.99
N VAL A 24 -4.72 -8.46 20.94
CA VAL A 24 -5.97 -9.16 20.61
C VAL A 24 -6.97 -8.25 19.89
N ASP A 25 -6.97 -6.95 20.18
CA ASP A 25 -7.98 -6.02 19.65
C ASP A 25 -7.45 -5.24 18.45
N ALA A 26 -6.17 -4.87 18.45
CA ALA A 26 -5.60 -3.94 17.46
C ALA A 26 -4.68 -4.60 16.41
N PHE A 27 -4.18 -5.82 16.64
CA PHE A 27 -3.24 -6.47 15.72
C PHE A 27 -3.98 -7.35 14.71
N ASN A 28 -4.71 -6.72 13.80
CA ASN A 28 -5.41 -7.40 12.73
C ASN A 28 -5.36 -6.58 11.42
N ASP A 29 -5.37 -7.30 10.29
CA ASP A 29 -5.37 -6.71 8.94
C ASP A 29 -6.71 -7.03 8.25
N PRO A 30 -7.35 -6.07 7.54
CA PRO A 30 -8.57 -6.33 6.78
C PRO A 30 -8.35 -7.31 5.62
N LEU A 31 -9.21 -8.33 5.55
CA LEU A 31 -9.19 -9.37 4.51
C LEU A 31 -10.45 -9.30 3.64
N ILE A 32 -10.28 -9.56 2.34
CA ILE A 32 -11.35 -9.72 1.36
C ILE A 32 -11.45 -11.19 0.94
N ASP A 33 -12.66 -11.73 1.07
CA ASP A 33 -13.03 -13.08 0.62
C ASP A 33 -13.50 -13.04 -0.85
N ASN A 34 -12.80 -13.74 -1.73
CA ASN A 34 -13.29 -14.01 -3.08
C ASN A 34 -14.15 -15.28 -3.09
N LYS A 35 -15.45 -15.14 -3.42
CA LYS A 35 -16.42 -16.25 -3.38
C LYS A 35 -16.18 -17.32 -4.45
N ASP A 36 -15.58 -16.97 -5.57
CA ASP A 36 -15.33 -17.88 -6.68
C ASP A 36 -14.08 -18.74 -6.44
N SER A 37 -13.00 -18.10 -5.97
CA SER A 37 -11.72 -18.79 -5.71
C SER A 37 -11.61 -19.35 -4.30
N LYS A 38 -12.49 -18.95 -3.37
CA LYS A 38 -12.44 -19.25 -1.93
C LYS A 38 -11.13 -18.83 -1.26
N LYS A 39 -10.43 -17.84 -1.84
CA LYS A 39 -9.19 -17.30 -1.31
C LYS A 39 -9.44 -15.99 -0.59
N ARG A 40 -8.59 -15.74 0.41
CA ARG A 40 -8.54 -14.48 1.15
C ARG A 40 -7.36 -13.67 0.69
N TYR A 41 -7.59 -12.38 0.49
CA TYR A 41 -6.57 -11.42 0.10
C TYR A 41 -6.58 -10.29 1.11
N ARG A 42 -5.40 -9.81 1.50
CA ARG A 42 -5.34 -8.59 2.31
C ARG A 42 -5.70 -7.39 1.44
N ALA A 43 -6.52 -6.51 1.98
CA ALA A 43 -7.04 -5.36 1.24
C ALA A 43 -5.91 -4.39 0.83
N ASP A 44 -4.95 -4.17 1.72
CA ASP A 44 -3.78 -3.33 1.47
C ASP A 44 -2.94 -3.84 0.30
N VAL A 45 -2.58 -5.12 0.30
CA VAL A 45 -1.79 -5.75 -0.77
C VAL A 45 -2.47 -5.63 -2.13
N LEU A 46 -3.79 -5.81 -2.19
CA LEU A 46 -4.54 -5.68 -3.44
C LEU A 46 -4.46 -4.25 -4.02
N VAL A 47 -4.55 -3.25 -3.14
CA VAL A 47 -4.45 -1.85 -3.54
C VAL A 47 -3.02 -1.49 -3.93
N GLU A 48 -2.03 -1.92 -3.16
CA GLU A 48 -0.60 -1.73 -3.47
C GLU A 48 -0.23 -2.34 -4.82
N ASP A 49 -0.67 -3.57 -5.11
CA ASP A 49 -0.46 -4.23 -6.40
C ASP A 49 -1.10 -3.46 -7.57
N TYR A 50 -2.25 -2.82 -7.33
CA TYR A 50 -2.91 -1.98 -8.33
C TYR A 50 -2.14 -0.68 -8.57
N VAL A 51 -1.68 -0.02 -7.50
CA VAL A 51 -0.85 1.18 -7.58
C VAL A 51 0.48 0.88 -8.29
N ALA A 52 1.14 -0.23 -7.97
CA ALA A 52 2.35 -0.66 -8.65
C ALA A 52 2.17 -0.83 -10.17
N LYS A 53 0.98 -1.28 -10.62
CA LYS A 53 0.66 -1.34 -12.07
C LYS A 53 0.54 0.05 -12.70
N ILE A 54 0.07 1.05 -11.95
CA ILE A 54 0.00 2.45 -12.40
C ILE A 54 1.42 3.01 -12.50
N GLU A 55 2.25 2.80 -11.48
CA GLU A 55 3.66 3.22 -11.47
C GLU A 55 4.44 2.58 -12.63
N ALA A 56 4.22 1.30 -12.92
CA ALA A 56 4.82 0.64 -14.07
C ALA A 56 4.40 1.27 -15.42
N LYS A 57 3.21 1.90 -15.52
CA LYS A 57 2.83 2.68 -16.70
C LYS A 57 3.60 4.00 -16.77
N ILE A 58 3.78 4.67 -15.63
CA ILE A 58 4.59 5.89 -15.53
C ILE A 58 6.01 5.61 -15.99
N GLU A 59 6.63 4.55 -15.48
CA GLU A 59 8.00 4.15 -15.86
C GLU A 59 8.13 3.88 -17.37
N LYS A 60 7.13 3.23 -17.98
CA LYS A 60 7.11 3.00 -19.43
C LYS A 60 7.04 4.30 -20.23
N GLU A 61 6.26 5.28 -19.78
CA GLU A 61 6.18 6.59 -20.44
C GLU A 61 7.47 7.39 -20.26
N VAL A 62 8.08 7.35 -19.08
CA VAL A 62 9.40 7.94 -18.80
C VAL A 62 10.47 7.32 -19.70
N ALA A 63 10.53 5.99 -19.80
CA ALA A 63 11.50 5.30 -20.63
C ALA A 63 11.34 5.61 -22.14
N LYS A 64 10.10 5.85 -22.61
CA LYS A 64 9.86 6.31 -23.99
C LYS A 64 10.31 7.75 -24.19
N ALA A 65 10.09 8.61 -23.21
CA ALA A 65 10.49 10.02 -23.26
C ALA A 65 12.01 10.15 -23.23
N GLU A 66 12.69 9.41 -22.36
CA GLU A 66 14.15 9.32 -22.30
C GLU A 66 14.75 8.93 -23.66
N LYS A 67 14.18 7.92 -24.32
CA LYS A 67 14.59 7.54 -25.69
C LYS A 67 14.30 8.59 -26.76
N ARG A 68 13.30 9.45 -26.56
CA ARG A 68 12.91 10.50 -27.52
C ARG A 68 13.72 11.79 -27.36
N PHE A 69 14.02 12.17 -26.13
CA PHE A 69 14.64 13.46 -25.80
C PHE A 69 16.15 13.35 -25.50
N GLY A 70 16.68 12.13 -25.30
CA GLY A 70 18.11 11.88 -25.19
C GLY A 70 18.77 12.69 -24.07
N GLU A 71 19.86 13.38 -24.39
CA GLU A 71 20.64 14.18 -23.41
C GLU A 71 19.90 15.38 -22.83
N ALA A 72 18.82 15.85 -23.47
CA ALA A 72 17.99 16.94 -22.99
C ALA A 72 16.82 16.47 -22.10
N PHE A 73 16.76 15.17 -21.77
CA PHE A 73 15.68 14.62 -20.96
C PHE A 73 15.90 14.86 -19.47
N ASP A 74 15.03 15.67 -18.88
CA ASP A 74 14.90 15.80 -17.44
C ASP A 74 13.72 14.94 -16.93
N LYS A 75 14.05 13.89 -16.18
CA LYS A 75 13.07 12.96 -15.61
C LYS A 75 12.15 13.63 -14.60
N GLU A 76 12.67 14.50 -13.74
CA GLU A 76 11.89 15.18 -12.71
C GLU A 76 10.93 16.17 -13.33
N GLN A 77 11.41 16.95 -14.30
CA GLN A 77 10.57 17.86 -15.06
C GLN A 77 9.47 17.09 -15.81
N PHE A 78 9.80 15.97 -16.45
CA PHE A 78 8.82 15.18 -17.18
C PHE A 78 7.72 14.59 -16.29
N ILE A 79 8.09 14.06 -15.11
CA ILE A 79 7.12 13.51 -14.15
C ILE A 79 6.18 14.60 -13.61
N THR A 80 6.68 15.82 -13.46
CA THR A 80 5.92 16.95 -12.89
C THR A 80 5.09 17.73 -13.91
N THR A 81 5.48 17.74 -15.19
CA THR A 81 4.79 18.55 -16.22
C THR A 81 3.99 17.73 -17.22
N ASN A 82 4.29 16.44 -17.42
CA ASN A 82 3.56 15.64 -18.40
C ASN A 82 2.15 15.31 -17.88
N ALA A 83 1.12 15.80 -18.59
CA ALA A 83 -0.27 15.64 -18.19
C ALA A 83 -0.66 14.18 -17.86
N ARG A 84 -0.22 13.19 -18.66
CA ARG A 84 -0.53 11.78 -18.43
C ARG A 84 0.17 11.20 -17.21
N VAL A 85 1.44 11.55 -17.01
CA VAL A 85 2.20 11.06 -15.85
C VAL A 85 1.66 11.68 -14.56
N VAL A 86 1.32 12.96 -14.60
CA VAL A 86 0.69 13.67 -13.48
C VAL A 86 -0.68 13.07 -13.15
N GLU A 87 -1.51 12.77 -14.15
CA GLU A 87 -2.79 12.08 -13.96
C GLU A 87 -2.60 10.73 -13.27
N TYR A 88 -1.68 9.89 -13.75
CA TYR A 88 -1.39 8.58 -13.14
C TYR A 88 -0.88 8.71 -11.71
N LYS A 89 0.01 9.67 -11.44
CA LYS A 89 0.52 9.92 -10.09
C LYS A 89 -0.60 10.38 -9.15
N ASN A 90 -1.42 11.32 -9.60
CA ASN A 90 -2.56 11.80 -8.82
C ASN A 90 -3.57 10.67 -8.55
N GLN A 91 -3.79 9.78 -9.52
CA GLN A 91 -4.65 8.61 -9.34
C GLN A 91 -4.08 7.66 -8.26
N ALA A 92 -2.79 7.31 -8.36
CA ALA A 92 -2.12 6.47 -7.36
C ALA A 92 -2.18 7.10 -5.95
N ASP A 93 -1.83 8.38 -5.84
CA ASP A 93 -1.85 9.11 -4.57
C ASP A 93 -3.28 9.21 -3.98
N ALA A 94 -4.29 9.41 -4.82
CA ALA A 94 -5.69 9.48 -4.38
C ALA A 94 -6.17 8.14 -3.83
N ILE A 95 -5.82 7.03 -4.49
CA ILE A 95 -6.17 5.67 -4.05
C ILE A 95 -5.53 5.37 -2.69
N LEU A 96 -4.22 5.64 -2.54
CA LEU A 96 -3.51 5.39 -1.27
C LEU A 96 -4.05 6.27 -0.13
N LYS A 97 -4.38 7.54 -0.42
CA LYS A 97 -4.99 8.44 0.57
C LYS A 97 -6.38 7.98 0.98
N ARG A 98 -7.21 7.50 0.04
CA ARG A 98 -8.53 6.95 0.35
C ARG A 98 -8.38 5.71 1.23
N LEU A 99 -7.51 4.76 0.84
CA LEU A 99 -7.25 3.57 1.65
C LEU A 99 -6.80 3.92 3.08
N ALA A 100 -5.81 4.81 3.23
CA ALA A 100 -5.31 5.21 4.54
C ALA A 100 -6.42 5.82 5.41
N LYS A 101 -7.24 6.71 4.83
CA LYS A 101 -8.39 7.31 5.53
C LYS A 101 -9.43 6.27 5.92
N SER A 102 -9.73 5.31 5.05
CA SER A 102 -10.75 4.30 5.31
C SER A 102 -10.30 3.30 6.36
N LEU A 103 -9.00 2.95 6.39
CA LEU A 103 -8.41 2.13 7.45
C LEU A 103 -8.36 2.87 8.79
N GLU A 104 -8.01 4.16 8.82
CA GLU A 104 -8.00 4.97 10.05
C GLU A 104 -9.40 5.10 10.69
N ASN A 105 -10.43 5.17 9.86
CA ASN A 105 -11.83 5.27 10.32
C ASN A 105 -12.50 3.89 10.52
N GLU A 106 -11.77 2.79 10.37
CA GLU A 106 -12.31 1.42 10.40
C GLU A 106 -13.47 1.19 9.40
N ASP A 107 -13.52 1.95 8.32
CA ASP A 107 -14.57 1.88 7.30
C ASP A 107 -14.28 0.78 6.27
N LEU A 108 -14.58 -0.45 6.66
CA LEU A 108 -14.40 -1.62 5.80
C LEU A 108 -15.34 -1.62 4.58
N ALA A 109 -16.44 -0.87 4.62
CA ALA A 109 -17.36 -0.77 3.48
C ALA A 109 -16.72 0.07 2.37
N ASP A 110 -16.07 1.18 2.71
CA ASP A 110 -15.33 1.99 1.74
C ASP A 110 -14.09 1.26 1.20
N VAL A 111 -13.36 0.52 2.06
CA VAL A 111 -12.23 -0.32 1.61
C VAL A 111 -12.69 -1.35 0.56
N LYS A 112 -13.86 -1.95 0.76
CA LYS A 112 -14.45 -2.88 -0.22
C LYS A 112 -14.84 -2.16 -1.51
N ALA A 113 -15.49 -1.01 -1.41
CA ALA A 113 -15.89 -0.21 -2.56
C ALA A 113 -14.68 0.20 -3.41
N LEU A 114 -13.59 0.64 -2.78
CA LEU A 114 -12.33 0.99 -3.44
C LEU A 114 -11.74 -0.15 -4.28
N ILE A 115 -11.98 -1.41 -3.90
CA ILE A 115 -11.42 -2.60 -4.56
C ILE A 115 -12.36 -3.14 -5.64
N GLU A 116 -13.66 -2.84 -5.55
CA GLU A 116 -14.67 -3.24 -6.54
C GLU A 116 -14.88 -2.21 -7.66
N GLU A 117 -14.47 -0.95 -7.46
CA GLU A 117 -14.41 0.13 -8.46
C GLU A 117 -13.35 -0.11 -9.55
#